data_AF-A0A448Z8P1-F1
#
_entry.id   AF-A0A448Z8P1-F1
#
_cell.length_a   1.000
_cell.length_b   1.000
_cell.length_c   1.000
_cell.angle_alpha   90.00
_cell.angle_beta   90.00
_cell.angle_gamma   90.00
#
_symmetry.space_group_name_H-M   'P 1'
#
loop_
_entity.id
_entity.type
_entity.pdbx_description
1 polymer ?
#
loop_
_entity_poly.entity_id
_entity_poly.type
_entity_poly.pdbx_seq_one_letter_code
_entity_poly.pdbx_strand_id
1 'polypeptide(L)'
;MKLLSNLLILSAIAGASEGFSVVPAGTKATASSTELRAETGRREMVAATLAAGAAVLPFGQAAVAAYVPQVNDMKQIYFLGESLDKLIAKLEDPSQMEAALTGVKQFNKDPDFYSTYTRNFILKSIKKGADSDPRVGYIKQASALISSLEGVLTGGDALMNEKSTSAEAVARVKKAQALIAKFIDECGVEDPKLAAFVSSHK
;
A
#
# COMPACT_ATOMS: atom_id res chain seq x y z
N MET A 1 -56.32 -19.36 -0.41
CA MET A 1 -56.79 -19.53 0.99
C MET A 1 -56.06 -20.72 1.61
N LYS A 2 -55.71 -20.60 2.91
CA LYS A 2 -54.98 -21.56 3.79
C LYS A 2 -53.44 -21.45 3.69
N LEU A 3 -52.79 -20.68 4.59
CA LEU A 3 -52.39 -20.99 6.00
C LEU A 3 -51.36 -22.14 6.03
N LEU A 4 -50.28 -22.18 6.81
CA LEU A 4 -49.63 -21.35 7.84
C LEU A 4 -48.32 -22.10 8.18
N SER A 5 -47.42 -21.44 8.91
CA SER A 5 -46.42 -22.02 9.82
C SER A 5 -45.09 -22.52 9.24
N ASN A 6 -44.02 -21.78 9.53
CA ASN A 6 -43.02 -22.34 10.44
C ASN A 6 -42.34 -21.24 11.27
N LEU A 7 -42.48 -21.43 12.58
CA LEU A 7 -41.94 -20.65 13.68
C LEU A 7 -40.63 -21.31 14.11
N LEU A 8 -39.54 -20.57 14.24
CA LEU A 8 -38.42 -20.97 15.10
C LEU A 8 -37.81 -19.74 15.75
N ILE A 9 -38.05 -19.68 17.06
CA ILE A 9 -37.44 -18.79 18.06
C ILE A 9 -36.13 -19.44 18.48
N LEU A 10 -35.03 -18.68 18.59
CA LEU A 10 -34.09 -18.87 19.69
C LEU A 10 -33.25 -17.61 19.96
N SER A 11 -33.17 -17.29 21.24
CA SER A 11 -32.62 -16.07 21.84
C SER A 11 -31.13 -16.14 22.15
N ALA A 12 -30.53 -14.94 22.22
CA ALA A 12 -29.46 -14.48 23.12
C ALA A 12 -28.06 -15.13 23.07
N ILE A 13 -27.03 -14.27 22.96
CA ILE A 13 -25.86 -14.26 23.86
C ILE A 13 -25.25 -12.85 23.88
N ALA A 14 -24.95 -12.42 25.10
CA ALA A 14 -24.28 -11.18 25.49
C ALA A 14 -22.78 -11.18 25.10
N GLY A 15 -22.16 -10.00 25.02
CA GLY A 15 -20.71 -9.92 24.88
C GLY A 15 -20.13 -8.50 24.79
N ALA A 16 -19.81 -7.95 25.97
CA ALA A 16 -18.70 -7.04 26.27
C ALA A 16 -18.56 -5.71 25.48
N SER A 17 -19.06 -4.64 26.10
CA SER A 17 -18.49 -3.30 25.99
C SER A 17 -17.20 -3.23 26.83
N GLU A 18 -16.03 -3.22 26.17
CA GLU A 18 -14.77 -2.85 26.80
C GLU A 18 -14.38 -1.43 26.39
N GLY A 19 -14.26 -0.56 27.38
CA GLY A 19 -13.90 0.84 27.20
C GLY A 19 -12.41 1.01 26.92
N PHE A 20 -12.10 2.01 26.10
CA PHE A 20 -10.78 2.61 26.07
C PHE A 20 -10.86 4.09 26.46
N SER A 21 -10.38 4.30 27.69
CA SER A 21 -9.76 5.47 28.30
C SER A 21 -9.78 6.80 27.53
N VAL A 22 -10.45 7.77 28.14
CA VAL A 22 -10.31 9.22 27.90
C VAL A 22 -9.12 9.73 28.71
N VAL A 23 -8.16 10.40 28.05
CA VAL A 23 -7.19 11.32 28.70
C VAL A 23 -6.99 12.55 27.81
N PRO A 24 -6.87 13.77 28.39
CA PRO A 24 -7.29 15.01 27.74
C PRO A 24 -6.17 15.75 27.01
N ALA A 25 -6.60 16.68 26.15
CA ALA A 25 -5.80 17.72 25.54
C ALA A 25 -5.15 18.63 26.61
N GLY A 26 -3.84 18.83 26.49
CA GLY A 26 -3.06 19.76 27.29
C GLY A 26 -2.01 20.47 26.43
N THR A 27 -2.36 21.67 25.99
CA THR A 27 -1.51 22.69 25.35
C THR A 27 -0.26 22.98 26.19
N LYS A 28 0.93 23.10 25.57
CA LYS A 28 1.86 24.23 25.78
C LYS A 28 2.82 24.40 24.60
N ALA A 29 2.87 25.63 24.11
CA ALA A 29 3.83 26.17 23.16
C ALA A 29 5.23 26.29 23.79
N THR A 30 6.27 26.18 22.98
CA THR A 30 7.54 26.87 23.25
C THR A 30 8.17 27.25 21.92
N ALA A 31 8.16 28.56 21.65
CA ALA A 31 8.96 29.18 20.62
C ALA A 31 10.40 29.33 21.12
N SER A 32 11.37 29.09 20.25
CA SER A 32 12.68 29.71 20.34
C SER A 32 13.23 29.88 18.93
N SER A 33 13.44 31.14 18.56
CA SER A 33 14.08 31.59 17.32
C SER A 33 15.57 31.83 17.55
N THR A 34 16.31 31.89 16.43
CA THR A 34 17.68 32.43 16.26
C THR A 34 18.78 31.46 16.75
N GLU A 35 19.72 30.99 15.93
CA GLU A 35 20.58 31.76 15.04
C GLU A 35 20.85 31.10 13.68
N LEU A 36 20.69 31.90 12.63
CA LEU A 36 21.31 31.72 11.32
C LEU A 36 22.78 32.16 11.43
N ARG A 37 23.71 31.23 11.24
CA ARG A 37 25.09 31.55 10.86
C ARG A 37 25.44 30.77 9.59
N ALA A 38 25.20 31.41 8.46
CA ALA A 38 25.98 31.21 7.25
C ALA A 38 27.45 31.53 7.61
N GLU A 39 28.50 30.97 7.02
CA GLU A 39 28.74 30.54 5.66
C GLU A 39 30.15 29.91 5.64
N THR A 40 30.54 29.31 4.51
CA THR A 40 31.93 29.07 4.07
C THR A 40 32.64 27.82 4.61
N GLY A 41 32.96 26.88 3.70
CA GLY A 41 33.82 25.73 3.98
C GLY A 41 33.52 24.47 3.16
N ARG A 42 32.87 24.58 2.00
CA ARG A 42 32.76 23.48 1.02
C ARG A 42 33.76 23.73 -0.10
N ARG A 43 34.96 23.14 0.04
CA ARG A 43 36.00 22.79 -0.96
C ARG A 43 37.38 23.16 -0.39
N GLU A 44 38.30 22.19 -0.47
CA GLU A 44 39.66 22.17 0.11
C GLU A 44 39.66 21.89 1.63
N MET A 45 40.18 20.79 2.18
CA MET A 45 41.35 20.02 1.79
C MET A 45 41.05 18.51 1.78
N VAL A 46 41.17 17.92 0.59
CA VAL A 46 41.67 16.56 0.42
C VAL A 46 43.19 16.68 0.52
N ALA A 47 43.80 16.27 1.63
CA ALA A 47 45.17 15.75 1.77
C ALA A 47 45.63 15.83 3.24
N ALA A 48 46.40 14.83 3.66
CA ALA A 48 46.90 14.56 5.01
C ALA A 48 45.83 13.99 5.95
N THR A 49 45.75 12.68 6.15
CA THR A 49 46.77 11.98 6.95
C THR A 49 46.84 10.50 6.53
N LEU A 50 47.92 10.13 5.85
CA LEU A 50 48.38 8.74 5.82
C LEU A 50 49.11 8.47 7.15
N ALA A 51 48.92 7.26 7.66
CA ALA A 51 49.72 6.59 8.69
C ALA A 51 49.60 7.10 10.14
N ALA A 52 48.75 6.44 10.93
CA ALA A 52 49.12 5.95 12.26
C ALA A 52 48.03 5.02 12.82
N GLY A 53 48.35 3.73 12.96
CA GLY A 53 47.82 2.86 14.02
C GLY A 53 46.33 2.51 13.99
N ALA A 54 45.86 1.79 12.97
CA ALA A 54 44.58 1.09 13.05
C ALA A 54 44.78 -0.31 13.64
N ALA A 55 44.81 -0.40 14.97
CA ALA A 55 44.34 -1.60 15.66
C ALA A 55 42.83 -1.66 15.44
N VAL A 56 42.42 -2.23 14.30
CA VAL A 56 41.02 -2.49 13.98
C VAL A 56 40.54 -3.59 14.91
N LEU A 57 39.97 -3.19 16.05
CA LEU A 57 39.05 -4.03 16.79
C LEU A 57 37.99 -4.51 15.80
N PRO A 58 37.72 -5.83 15.68
CA PRO A 58 36.59 -6.29 14.91
C PRO A 58 35.35 -5.87 15.69
N PHE A 59 34.83 -4.67 15.41
CA PHE A 59 33.43 -4.41 15.64
C PHE A 59 32.70 -5.48 14.84
N GLY A 60 32.19 -6.48 15.56
CA GLY A 60 31.33 -7.50 15.02
C GLY A 60 30.14 -6.84 14.36
N GLN A 61 30.27 -6.56 13.06
CA GLN A 61 29.15 -6.70 12.16
C GLN A 61 28.83 -8.19 12.17
N ALA A 62 28.03 -8.61 13.15
CA ALA A 62 27.18 -9.76 12.95
C ALA A 62 26.51 -9.52 11.60
N ALA A 63 26.87 -10.34 10.61
CA ALA A 63 26.19 -10.36 9.33
C ALA A 63 24.72 -10.60 9.66
N VAL A 64 23.94 -9.52 9.70
CA VAL A 64 22.49 -9.60 9.72
C VAL A 64 22.20 -10.27 8.41
N ALA A 65 21.90 -11.57 8.45
CA ALA A 65 21.50 -12.31 7.26
C ALA A 65 20.49 -11.44 6.52
N ALA A 66 20.85 -11.02 5.30
CA ALA A 66 20.00 -10.17 4.49
C ALA A 66 18.66 -10.89 4.38
N TYR A 67 17.60 -10.29 4.92
CA TYR A 67 16.29 -10.92 4.91
C TYR A 67 15.91 -11.22 3.45
N VAL A 68 15.64 -12.50 3.17
CA VAL A 68 15.18 -12.95 1.86
C VAL A 68 13.66 -12.82 1.86
N PRO A 69 13.07 -11.97 1.01
CA PRO A 69 11.64 -11.73 1.04
C PRO A 69 10.87 -12.99 0.62
N GLN A 70 9.84 -13.34 1.39
CA GLN A 70 9.05 -14.55 1.18
C GLN A 70 7.70 -14.25 0.54
N VAL A 71 7.18 -15.21 -0.22
CA VAL A 71 5.85 -15.13 -0.87
C VAL A 71 4.74 -14.85 0.14
N ASN A 72 4.82 -15.45 1.33
CA ASN A 72 3.84 -15.24 2.41
C ASN A 72 3.76 -13.78 2.86
N ASP A 73 4.88 -13.05 2.78
CA ASP A 73 4.97 -11.66 3.19
C ASP A 73 4.48 -10.68 2.11
N MET A 74 4.28 -11.15 0.87
CA MET A 74 3.75 -10.36 -0.26
C MET A 74 2.33 -10.77 -0.66
N LYS A 75 1.76 -11.77 0.02
CA LYS A 75 0.48 -12.40 -0.33
C LYS A 75 -0.68 -11.41 -0.47
N GLN A 76 -0.76 -10.40 0.39
CA GLN A 76 -1.84 -9.40 0.32
C GLN A 76 -1.71 -8.49 -0.91
N ILE A 77 -0.48 -8.14 -1.30
CA ILE A 77 -0.23 -7.33 -2.51
C ILE A 77 -0.51 -8.15 -3.77
N TYR A 78 -0.10 -9.41 -3.77
CA TYR A 78 -0.41 -10.33 -4.88
C TYR A 78 -1.92 -10.57 -5.05
N PHE A 79 -2.64 -10.81 -3.95
CA PHE A 79 -4.10 -10.98 -4.01
C PHE A 79 -4.82 -9.71 -4.44
N LEU A 80 -4.32 -8.53 -4.08
CA LEU A 80 -4.81 -7.29 -4.66
C LEU A 80 -4.67 -7.32 -6.18
N GLY A 81 -3.48 -7.64 -6.70
CA GLY A 81 -3.23 -7.82 -8.12
C GLY A 81 -4.24 -8.73 -8.83
N GLU A 82 -4.42 -9.97 -8.33
CA GLU A 82 -5.39 -10.93 -8.89
C GLU A 82 -6.85 -10.43 -8.80
N SER A 83 -7.18 -9.67 -7.75
CA SER A 83 -8.53 -9.11 -7.60
C SER A 83 -8.83 -8.03 -8.64
N LEU A 84 -7.81 -7.36 -9.17
CA LEU A 84 -7.95 -6.36 -10.22
C LEU A 84 -8.32 -6.96 -11.57
N ASP A 85 -7.89 -8.17 -11.89
CA ASP A 85 -8.35 -8.89 -13.10
C ASP A 85 -9.85 -9.15 -13.04
N LYS A 86 -10.35 -9.55 -11.88
CA LYS A 86 -11.78 -9.74 -11.63
C LYS A 86 -12.53 -8.41 -11.68
N LEU A 87 -11.89 -7.31 -11.28
CA LEU A 87 -12.47 -5.98 -11.38
C LEU A 87 -12.59 -5.55 -12.84
N ILE A 88 -11.56 -5.75 -13.67
CA ILE A 88 -11.62 -5.48 -15.12
C ILE A 88 -12.78 -6.24 -15.76
N ALA A 89 -12.90 -7.54 -15.50
CA ALA A 89 -13.98 -8.35 -16.05
C ALA A 89 -15.38 -7.82 -15.69
N LYS A 90 -15.54 -7.24 -14.49
CA LYS A 90 -16.79 -6.60 -14.06
C LYS A 90 -17.00 -5.21 -14.64
N LEU A 91 -15.93 -4.46 -14.90
CA LEU A 91 -16.00 -3.13 -15.51
C LEU A 91 -16.35 -3.21 -17.00
N GLU A 92 -16.00 -4.31 -17.67
CA GLU A 92 -16.33 -4.56 -19.07
C GLU A 92 -17.78 -5.03 -19.27
N ASP A 93 -18.45 -5.50 -18.20
CA ASP A 93 -19.86 -5.92 -18.23
C ASP A 93 -20.78 -4.85 -17.60
N PRO A 94 -21.64 -4.18 -18.38
CA PRO A 94 -22.58 -3.18 -17.87
C PRO A 94 -23.49 -3.70 -16.75
N SER A 95 -23.83 -5.00 -16.74
CA SER A 95 -24.70 -5.60 -15.71
C SER A 95 -24.00 -5.75 -14.35
N GLN A 96 -22.67 -5.65 -14.31
CA GLN A 96 -21.84 -5.84 -13.12
C GLN A 96 -21.29 -4.51 -12.57
N MET A 97 -21.68 -3.37 -13.14
CA MET A 97 -21.12 -2.06 -12.78
C MET A 97 -21.38 -1.70 -11.30
N GLU A 98 -22.56 -2.01 -10.77
CA GLU A 98 -22.87 -1.81 -9.34
C GLU A 98 -22.02 -2.70 -8.42
N ALA A 99 -21.75 -3.94 -8.85
CA ALA A 99 -20.89 -4.86 -8.12
C ALA A 99 -19.43 -4.40 -8.14
N ALA A 100 -18.96 -3.82 -9.26
CA ALA A 100 -17.65 -3.19 -9.35
C ALA A 100 -17.54 -1.98 -8.40
N LEU A 101 -18.54 -1.09 -8.43
CA LEU A 101 -18.59 0.08 -7.53
C LEU A 101 -18.60 -0.32 -6.06
N THR A 102 -19.36 -1.36 -5.69
CA THR A 102 -19.40 -1.89 -4.33
C THR A 102 -18.03 -2.42 -3.90
N GLY A 103 -17.32 -3.11 -4.80
CA GLY A 103 -15.95 -3.57 -4.56
C GLY A 103 -14.97 -2.42 -4.32
N VAL A 104 -15.04 -1.36 -5.14
CA VAL A 104 -14.21 -0.16 -4.97
C VAL A 104 -14.52 0.56 -3.66
N LYS A 105 -15.80 0.71 -3.29
CA LYS A 105 -16.19 1.28 -2.00
C LYS A 105 -15.66 0.48 -0.82
N GLN A 106 -15.68 -0.85 -0.92
CA GLN A 106 -15.13 -1.72 0.11
C GLN A 106 -13.61 -1.57 0.22
N PHE A 107 -12.91 -1.41 -0.91
CA PHE A 107 -11.48 -1.09 -0.93
C PHE A 107 -11.18 0.25 -0.25
N ASN A 108 -11.99 1.28 -0.51
CA ASN A 108 -11.82 2.63 0.04
C ASN A 108 -12.14 2.76 1.54
N LYS A 109 -12.61 1.71 2.21
CA LYS A 109 -12.83 1.73 3.67
C LYS A 109 -11.53 1.86 4.46
N ASP A 110 -10.43 1.34 3.92
CA ASP A 110 -9.10 1.43 4.52
C ASP A 110 -8.07 1.82 3.44
N PRO A 111 -7.98 3.12 3.11
CA PRO A 111 -7.14 3.61 2.01
C PRO A 111 -5.64 3.40 2.26
N ASP A 112 -5.24 3.28 3.53
CA ASP A 112 -3.84 3.16 3.95
C ASP A 112 -3.40 1.71 4.20
N PHE A 113 -4.32 0.74 4.11
CA PHE A 113 -4.03 -0.68 4.36
C PHE A 113 -2.83 -1.18 3.55
N TYR A 114 -2.91 -1.06 2.22
CA TYR A 114 -1.90 -1.62 1.32
C TYR A 114 -0.58 -0.85 1.36
N SER A 115 -0.63 0.47 1.55
CA SER A 115 0.58 1.29 1.69
C SER A 115 1.31 0.94 3.00
N THR A 116 0.58 0.76 4.09
CA THR A 116 1.10 0.35 5.40
C THR A 116 1.64 -1.08 5.36
N TYR A 117 0.90 -2.01 4.76
CA TYR A 117 1.36 -3.39 4.56
C TYR A 117 2.68 -3.43 3.79
N THR A 118 2.78 -2.66 2.70
CA THR A 118 3.98 -2.56 1.89
C THR A 118 5.16 -1.98 2.67
N ARG A 119 4.94 -0.91 3.42
CA ARG A 119 5.96 -0.34 4.31
C ARG A 119 6.49 -1.37 5.30
N ASN A 120 5.60 -2.13 5.94
CA ASN A 120 5.96 -3.16 6.91
C ASN A 120 6.76 -4.30 6.25
N PHE A 121 6.42 -4.68 5.01
CA PHE A 121 7.19 -5.63 4.23
C PHE A 121 8.62 -5.10 3.95
N ILE A 122 8.74 -3.86 3.48
CA ILE A 122 10.05 -3.25 3.18
C ILE A 122 10.90 -3.10 4.44
N LEU A 123 10.31 -2.76 5.59
CA LEU A 123 11.01 -2.64 6.88
C LEU A 123 11.72 -3.94 7.31
N LYS A 124 11.26 -5.11 6.85
CA LYS A 124 11.94 -6.40 7.09
C LYS A 124 13.30 -6.46 6.39
N SER A 125 13.40 -5.81 5.23
CA SER A 125 14.62 -5.77 4.41
C SER A 125 15.49 -4.54 4.72
N ILE A 126 14.86 -3.38 4.95
CA ILE A 126 15.52 -2.08 5.09
C ILE A 126 15.11 -1.43 6.41
N LYS A 127 16.03 -1.39 7.38
CA LYS A 127 15.75 -0.90 8.75
C LYS A 127 15.59 0.63 8.87
N LYS A 128 16.04 1.42 7.88
CA LYS A 128 15.94 2.89 7.86
C LYS A 128 15.49 3.39 6.49
N GLY A 129 14.53 4.30 6.45
CA GLY A 129 14.10 4.94 5.20
C GLY A 129 13.07 4.15 4.37
N ALA A 130 12.40 3.15 4.96
CA ALA A 130 11.35 2.39 4.26
C ALA A 130 10.20 3.27 3.75
N ASP A 131 9.89 4.38 4.45
CA ASP A 131 8.89 5.35 4.01
C ASP A 131 9.23 6.05 2.69
N SER A 132 10.52 6.17 2.40
CA SER A 132 11.06 6.80 1.20
C SER A 132 11.42 5.78 0.12
N ASP A 133 11.16 4.49 0.35
CA ASP A 133 11.44 3.45 -0.63
C ASP A 133 10.50 3.60 -1.85
N PRO A 134 11.04 3.69 -3.08
CA PRO A 134 10.24 3.82 -4.30
C PRO A 134 9.15 2.76 -4.45
N ARG A 135 9.39 1.54 -3.93
CA ARG A 135 8.46 0.40 -3.98
C ARG A 135 7.19 0.67 -3.18
N VAL A 136 7.29 1.36 -2.04
CA VAL A 136 6.12 1.84 -1.29
C VAL A 136 5.37 2.89 -2.11
N GLY A 137 6.09 3.73 -2.85
CA GLY A 137 5.53 4.72 -3.77
C GLY A 137 4.66 4.10 -4.87
N TYR A 138 5.08 2.98 -5.48
CA TYR A 138 4.29 2.30 -6.50
C TYR A 138 2.95 1.82 -5.97
N ILE A 139 2.94 1.21 -4.77
CA ILE A 139 1.68 0.73 -4.17
C ILE A 139 0.79 1.88 -3.76
N LYS A 140 1.34 2.99 -3.23
CA LYS A 140 0.56 4.21 -2.95
C LYS A 140 -0.11 4.76 -4.22
N GLN A 141 0.63 4.82 -5.32
CA GLN A 141 0.08 5.26 -6.61
C GLN A 141 -0.98 4.30 -7.15
N ALA A 142 -0.75 2.99 -7.04
CA ALA A 142 -1.73 1.97 -7.43
C ALA A 142 -3.02 2.09 -6.61
N SER A 143 -2.92 2.22 -5.29
CA SER A 143 -4.05 2.43 -4.40
C SER A 143 -4.82 3.70 -4.74
N ALA A 144 -4.13 4.82 -4.99
CA ALA A 144 -4.79 6.06 -5.40
C ALA A 144 -5.56 5.93 -6.73
N LEU A 145 -5.00 5.20 -7.71
CA LEU A 145 -5.68 4.91 -8.97
C LEU A 145 -6.95 4.08 -8.74
N ILE A 146 -6.87 3.03 -7.90
CA ILE A 146 -8.03 2.20 -7.56
C ILE A 146 -9.09 3.02 -6.82
N SER A 147 -8.69 3.82 -5.84
CA SER A 147 -9.61 4.68 -5.09
C SER A 147 -10.32 5.70 -5.98
N SER A 148 -9.62 6.24 -6.98
CA SER A 148 -10.17 7.19 -7.92
C SER A 148 -11.27 6.61 -8.83
N LEU A 149 -11.40 5.28 -8.92
CA LEU A 149 -12.45 4.62 -9.69
C LEU A 149 -13.84 4.93 -9.13
N GLU A 150 -13.98 5.18 -7.83
CA GLU A 150 -15.27 5.51 -7.24
C GLU A 150 -15.85 6.78 -7.87
N GLY A 151 -15.01 7.81 -8.06
CA GLY A 151 -15.42 9.04 -8.74
C GLY A 151 -15.78 8.84 -10.21
N VAL A 152 -15.05 7.98 -10.92
CA VAL A 152 -15.33 7.65 -12.33
C VAL A 152 -16.68 6.93 -12.44
N LEU A 153 -16.89 5.91 -11.61
CA LEU A 153 -18.06 5.04 -11.66
C LEU A 153 -19.35 5.70 -11.15
N THR A 154 -19.24 6.70 -10.26
CA THR A 154 -20.39 7.46 -9.75
C THR A 154 -20.81 8.61 -10.66
N GLY A 155 -20.16 8.80 -11.81
CA GLY A 155 -20.47 9.87 -12.75
C GLY A 155 -19.91 11.23 -12.33
N GLY A 156 -18.82 11.25 -11.56
CA GLY A 156 -18.10 12.47 -11.19
C GLY A 156 -17.57 13.26 -12.40
N ASP A 157 -17.52 12.62 -13.57
CA ASP A 157 -17.24 13.26 -14.85
C ASP A 157 -18.52 13.29 -15.70
N ALA A 158 -19.29 14.36 -15.56
CA ALA A 158 -20.62 14.54 -16.18
C ALA A 158 -20.63 14.51 -17.72
N LEU A 159 -19.46 14.36 -18.35
CA LEU A 159 -19.25 14.34 -19.79
C LEU A 159 -19.01 12.92 -20.35
N MET A 160 -18.88 11.89 -19.51
CA MET A 160 -18.59 10.52 -19.93
C MET A 160 -19.88 9.71 -20.14
N ASN A 161 -19.96 8.94 -21.23
CA ASN A 161 -20.98 7.91 -21.41
C ASN A 161 -20.52 6.57 -20.79
N GLU A 162 -21.43 5.62 -20.58
CA GLU A 162 -21.11 4.34 -19.90
C GLU A 162 -19.91 3.61 -20.50
N LYS A 163 -19.76 3.65 -21.83
CA LYS A 163 -18.66 3.01 -22.54
C LYS A 163 -17.32 3.73 -22.32
N SER A 164 -17.31 5.05 -22.31
CA SER A 164 -16.09 5.82 -22.01
C SER A 164 -15.71 5.73 -20.53
N THR A 165 -16.69 5.71 -19.63
CA THR A 165 -16.49 5.47 -18.19
C THR A 165 -15.86 4.11 -17.93
N SER A 166 -16.39 3.05 -18.55
CA SER A 166 -15.83 1.70 -18.45
C SER A 166 -14.38 1.64 -18.98
N ALA A 167 -14.14 2.20 -20.18
CA ALA A 167 -12.80 2.20 -20.79
C ALA A 167 -11.76 2.96 -19.93
N GLU A 168 -12.14 4.10 -19.36
CA GLU A 168 -11.27 4.86 -18.46
C GLU A 168 -11.01 4.11 -17.15
N ALA A 169 -12.05 3.52 -16.55
CA ALA A 169 -11.92 2.71 -15.35
C ALA A 169 -10.95 1.53 -15.57
N VAL A 170 -11.11 0.80 -16.69
CA VAL A 170 -10.20 -0.28 -17.08
C VAL A 170 -8.77 0.24 -17.29
N ALA A 171 -8.59 1.40 -17.91
CA ALA A 171 -7.26 1.99 -18.10
C ALA A 171 -6.57 2.34 -16.76
N ARG A 172 -7.33 2.85 -15.78
CA ARG A 172 -6.82 3.13 -14.43
C ARG A 172 -6.46 1.84 -13.70
N VAL A 173 -7.27 0.79 -13.81
CA VAL A 173 -6.97 -0.53 -13.22
C VAL A 173 -5.71 -1.13 -13.83
N LYS A 174 -5.55 -1.10 -15.16
CA LYS A 174 -4.35 -1.62 -15.83
C LYS A 174 -3.08 -0.88 -15.40
N LYS A 175 -3.14 0.45 -15.23
CA LYS A 175 -2.03 1.24 -14.67
C LYS A 175 -1.70 0.81 -13.23
N ALA A 176 -2.71 0.56 -12.40
CA ALA A 176 -2.50 0.06 -11.05
C ALA A 176 -1.85 -1.34 -11.05
N GLN A 177 -2.28 -2.24 -11.94
CA GLN A 177 -1.66 -3.58 -12.10
C GLN A 177 -0.19 -3.48 -12.51
N ALA A 178 0.16 -2.58 -13.44
CA ALA A 178 1.55 -2.38 -13.86
C ALA A 178 2.44 -1.87 -12.71
N LEU A 179 1.92 -1.00 -11.86
CA LEU A 179 2.63 -0.54 -10.66
C LEU A 179 2.83 -1.67 -9.64
N ILE A 180 1.83 -2.54 -9.45
CA ILE A 180 1.93 -3.72 -8.59
C ILE A 180 2.92 -4.74 -9.16
N ALA A 181 2.90 -4.98 -10.47
CA ALA A 181 3.86 -5.84 -11.15
C ALA A 181 5.29 -5.32 -10.99
N LYS A 182 5.49 -4.01 -11.15
CA LYS A 182 6.78 -3.36 -10.91
C LYS A 182 7.25 -3.51 -9.46
N PHE A 183 6.34 -3.37 -8.50
CA PHE A 183 6.64 -3.63 -7.08
C PHE A 183 7.14 -5.07 -6.87
N ILE A 184 6.42 -6.07 -7.40
CA ILE A 184 6.75 -7.49 -7.26
C ILE A 184 8.12 -7.79 -7.89
N ASP A 185 8.37 -7.27 -9.08
CA ASP A 185 9.64 -7.44 -9.83
C ASP A 185 10.83 -6.88 -9.03
N GLU A 186 10.69 -5.66 -8.47
CA GLU A 186 11.75 -5.01 -7.68
C GLU A 186 11.92 -5.58 -6.25
N CYS A 187 10.98 -6.40 -5.77
CA CYS A 187 11.12 -7.07 -4.47
C CYS A 187 11.96 -8.35 -4.54
N GLY A 188 12.18 -8.91 -5.74
CA GLY A 188 13.06 -10.06 -5.94
C GLY A 188 12.56 -11.36 -5.30
N VAL A 189 11.24 -11.51 -5.12
CA VAL A 189 10.66 -12.75 -4.60
C VAL A 189 10.54 -13.76 -5.74
N GLU A 190 11.28 -14.86 -5.64
CA GLU A 190 11.23 -15.95 -6.62
C GLU A 190 10.02 -16.86 -6.36
N ASP A 191 8.95 -16.67 -7.13
CA ASP A 191 7.79 -17.56 -7.16
C ASP A 191 7.16 -17.60 -8.57
N PRO A 192 6.78 -18.79 -9.09
CA PRO A 192 6.22 -18.91 -10.43
C PRO A 192 4.93 -18.10 -10.66
N LYS A 193 4.09 -17.95 -9.63
CA LYS A 193 2.82 -17.19 -9.74
C LYS A 193 3.09 -15.70 -9.79
N LEU A 194 4.04 -15.23 -8.98
CA LEU A 194 4.51 -13.85 -9.03
C LEU A 194 5.14 -13.52 -10.39
N ALA A 195 5.99 -14.41 -10.90
CA ALA A 195 6.59 -14.26 -12.22
C ALA A 195 5.54 -14.22 -13.35
N ALA A 196 4.51 -15.07 -13.28
CA ALA A 196 3.41 -15.08 -14.24
C ALA A 196 2.60 -13.78 -14.20
N PHE A 197 2.32 -13.25 -13.00
CA PHE A 197 1.65 -11.96 -12.83
C PHE A 197 2.49 -10.82 -13.41
N VAL A 198 3.78 -10.76 -13.05
CA VAL A 198 4.70 -9.73 -13.58
C VAL A 198 4.77 -9.79 -15.11
N SER A 199 4.78 -10.99 -15.70
CA SER A 199 4.81 -11.15 -17.16
C SER A 199 3.51 -10.71 -17.83
N SER A 200 2.37 -10.88 -17.16
CA SER A 200 1.04 -10.54 -17.71
C SER A 200 0.71 -9.05 -17.62
N HIS A 201 1.37 -8.31 -16.73
CA HIS A 201 1.03 -6.93 -16.39
C HIS A 201 2.21 -5.94 -16.49
N LYS A 202 3.32 -6.34 -17.11
CA LYS A 202 4.46 -5.46 -17.41
C LYS A 202 4.17 -4.48 -18.55
#